data_AF-A0A9P1F306-F1
#
_entry.id   AF-A0A9P1F306-F1
#
_cell.length_a   1.000
_cell.length_b   1.000
_cell.length_c   1.000
_cell.angle_alpha   90.00
_cell.angle_beta   90.00
_cell.angle_gamma   90.00
#
_symmetry.space_group_name_H-M   'P 1'
#
loop_
_entity.id
_entity.type
_entity.pdbx_description
1 polymer ?
#
loop_
_entity_poly.entity_id
_entity_poly.type
_entity_poly.pdbx_seq_one_letter_code
_entity_poly.pdbx_strand_id
1 'polypeptide(L)'
;MTKSITKEDITPTEIVRALFEESKKYESYRGEFWPAYSQLLSNLGFDESDWTLNRPKSDLRYAMLNQHLIQISQLTSPDSLFTEFRPILEAAMRVETECYQLMKRHLQVFFDFFNNGYDPKKAEIASLGPRLEYFQKNRPTDPEQIQEMDKVTSRFTELQRALKRMIQGGVESIQQAHLRKIREVMEVYERQHEQLALIFAPFKIALTPRRNDRTEREGKKRTK
;
A
#
# COMPACT_ATOMS: atom_id res chain seq x y z
N MET A 1 33.01 -30.57 -34.85
CA MET A 1 32.48 -31.44 -33.78
C MET A 1 31.69 -30.59 -32.80
N THR A 2 30.39 -30.47 -33.03
CA THR A 2 29.45 -29.76 -32.17
C THR A 2 29.02 -30.71 -31.05
N LYS A 3 29.52 -30.48 -29.82
CA LYS A 3 29.05 -31.20 -28.64
C LYS A 3 27.57 -30.85 -28.42
N SER A 4 26.69 -31.84 -28.56
CA SER A 4 25.31 -31.73 -28.12
C SER A 4 25.30 -31.58 -26.60
N ILE A 5 24.79 -30.46 -26.10
CA ILE A 5 24.49 -30.29 -24.68
C ILE A 5 23.28 -31.21 -24.41
N THR A 6 23.54 -32.40 -23.89
CA THR A 6 22.49 -33.24 -23.31
C THR A 6 21.96 -32.56 -22.05
N LYS A 7 20.65 -32.68 -21.80
CA LYS A 7 19.91 -32.09 -20.67
C LYS A 7 20.42 -32.48 -19.25
N GLU A 8 21.54 -33.19 -19.15
CA GLU A 8 22.02 -33.86 -17.93
C GLU A 8 23.02 -33.04 -17.09
N ASP A 9 23.55 -31.92 -17.58
CA ASP A 9 24.61 -31.17 -16.87
C ASP A 9 24.15 -29.84 -16.23
N ILE A 10 22.84 -29.58 -16.11
CA ILE A 10 22.38 -28.35 -15.45
C ILE A 10 22.54 -28.49 -13.94
N THR A 11 23.55 -27.81 -13.40
CA THR A 11 23.82 -27.80 -11.96
C THR A 11 22.79 -26.95 -11.19
N PRO A 12 22.51 -27.26 -9.91
CA PRO A 12 21.68 -26.41 -9.05
C PRO A 12 22.08 -24.93 -9.05
N THR A 13 23.37 -24.59 -9.09
CA THR A 13 23.81 -23.20 -9.16
C THR A 13 23.47 -22.57 -10.51
N GLU A 14 23.54 -23.30 -11.62
CA GLU A 14 23.07 -22.81 -12.92
C GLU A 14 21.55 -22.57 -12.94
N ILE A 15 20.78 -23.43 -12.26
CA ILE A 15 19.34 -23.23 -12.08
C ILE A 15 19.08 -21.92 -11.32
N VAL A 16 19.80 -21.69 -10.21
CA VAL A 16 19.69 -20.44 -9.43
C VAL A 16 20.06 -19.24 -10.29
N ARG A 17 21.17 -19.31 -11.03
CA ARG A 17 21.63 -18.24 -11.91
C ARG A 17 20.60 -17.91 -12.99
N ALA A 18 20.04 -18.91 -13.65
CA ALA A 18 19.01 -18.72 -14.67
C ALA A 18 17.75 -18.08 -14.08
N LEU A 19 17.33 -18.52 -12.89
CA LEU A 19 16.19 -17.94 -12.19
C LEU A 19 16.44 -16.46 -11.82
N PHE A 20 17.65 -16.11 -11.41
CA PHE A 20 18.00 -14.73 -11.03
C PHE A 20 18.06 -13.81 -12.24
N GLU A 21 18.55 -14.31 -13.38
CA GLU A 21 18.50 -13.54 -14.62
C GLU A 21 17.05 -13.34 -15.08
N GLU A 22 16.21 -14.38 -14.97
CA GLU A 22 14.77 -14.29 -15.27
C GLU A 22 14.06 -13.27 -14.35
N SER A 23 14.45 -13.19 -13.08
CA SER A 23 13.86 -12.26 -12.11
C SER A 23 14.42 -10.84 -12.13
N LYS A 24 15.47 -10.56 -12.91
CA LYS A 24 16.16 -9.26 -12.90
C LYS A 24 15.24 -8.08 -13.16
N LYS A 25 14.34 -8.19 -14.14
CA LYS A 25 13.36 -7.12 -14.42
C LYS A 25 12.39 -6.92 -13.26
N TYR A 26 11.99 -8.01 -12.61
CA TYR A 26 11.08 -7.99 -11.48
C TYR A 26 11.72 -7.29 -10.27
N GLU A 27 13.00 -7.56 -10.02
CA GLU A 27 13.81 -6.88 -9.00
C GLU A 27 14.01 -5.40 -9.31
N SER A 28 14.38 -5.06 -10.55
CA SER A 28 14.53 -3.67 -11.00
C SER A 28 13.24 -2.90 -10.74
N TYR A 29 12.10 -3.47 -11.15
CA TYR A 29 10.81 -2.85 -10.94
C TYR A 29 10.45 -2.69 -9.46
N ARG A 30 10.71 -3.71 -8.61
CA ARG A 30 10.51 -3.56 -7.16
C ARG A 30 11.32 -2.39 -6.60
N GLY A 31 12.60 -2.31 -6.93
CA GLY A 31 13.48 -1.25 -6.45
C GLY A 31 13.07 0.14 -6.95
N GLU A 32 12.76 0.26 -8.24
CA GLU A 32 12.37 1.53 -8.88
C GLU A 32 10.99 2.02 -8.45
N PHE A 33 10.04 1.10 -8.23
CA PHE A 33 8.67 1.46 -7.87
C PHE A 33 8.49 1.77 -6.38
N TRP A 34 9.37 1.24 -5.52
CA TRP A 34 9.27 1.43 -4.06
C TRP A 34 9.15 2.90 -3.62
N PRO A 35 10.01 3.84 -4.08
CA PRO A 35 9.89 5.24 -3.68
C PRO A 35 8.55 5.87 -4.08
N ALA A 36 8.04 5.53 -5.27
CA ALA A 36 6.76 6.04 -5.74
C ALA A 36 5.59 5.49 -4.91
N TYR A 37 5.64 4.20 -4.55
CA TYR A 37 4.65 3.59 -3.67
C TYR A 37 4.67 4.21 -2.26
N SER A 38 5.85 4.37 -1.67
CA SER A 38 6.00 5.00 -0.35
C SER A 38 5.46 6.43 -0.34
N GLN A 39 5.75 7.23 -1.38
CA GLN A 39 5.20 8.57 -1.53
C GLN A 39 3.68 8.56 -1.68
N LEU A 40 3.13 7.61 -2.45
CA LEU A 40 1.69 7.45 -2.62
C LEU A 40 0.99 7.19 -1.29
N LEU A 41 1.52 6.26 -0.47
CA LEU A 41 0.97 5.99 0.86
C LEU A 41 0.94 7.25 1.72
N SER A 42 2.07 7.95 1.82
CA SER A 42 2.18 9.18 2.60
C SER A 42 1.18 10.25 2.16
N ASN A 43 1.04 10.48 0.86
CA ASN A 43 0.09 11.47 0.30
C ASN A 43 -1.37 11.13 0.63
N LEU A 44 -1.69 9.85 0.74
CA LEU A 44 -3.03 9.37 1.06
C LEU A 44 -3.27 9.23 2.58
N GLY A 45 -2.26 9.52 3.40
CA GLY A 45 -2.33 9.39 4.86
C GLY A 45 -2.27 7.95 5.36
N PHE A 46 -1.67 7.06 4.57
CA PHE A 46 -1.39 5.66 4.92
C PHE A 46 0.06 5.45 5.37
N ASP A 47 0.24 4.44 6.20
CA ASP A 47 1.52 3.86 6.59
C ASP A 47 1.48 2.33 6.44
N GLU A 48 2.64 1.66 6.47
CA GLU A 48 2.69 0.19 6.38
C GLU A 48 1.98 -0.50 7.56
N SER A 49 1.94 0.16 8.72
CA SER A 49 1.31 -0.38 9.93
C SER A 49 -0.20 -0.46 9.80
N ASP A 50 -0.82 0.29 8.88
CA ASP A 50 -2.24 0.18 8.54
C ASP A 50 -2.62 -1.25 8.16
N TRP A 51 -1.71 -2.04 7.59
CA TRP A 51 -1.93 -3.44 7.22
C TRP A 51 -1.70 -4.44 8.36
N THR A 52 -0.90 -4.09 9.37
CA THR A 52 -0.54 -5.00 10.48
C THR A 52 -1.35 -4.74 11.75
N LEU A 53 -1.66 -3.47 12.06
CA LEU A 53 -2.25 -3.07 13.34
C LEU A 53 -3.72 -2.64 13.24
N ASN A 54 -4.30 -2.59 12.03
CA ASN A 54 -5.64 -2.07 11.77
C ASN A 54 -5.90 -0.76 12.52
N ARG A 55 -5.47 0.36 11.91
CA ARG A 55 -5.66 1.70 12.46
C ARG A 55 -7.08 1.89 13.02
N PRO A 56 -7.21 2.22 14.31
CA PRO A 56 -8.52 2.40 14.91
C PRO A 56 -9.21 3.61 14.28
N LYS A 57 -10.55 3.55 14.17
CA LYS A 57 -11.36 4.61 13.57
C LYS A 57 -11.15 5.97 14.23
N SER A 58 -10.74 6.00 15.50
CA SER A 58 -10.40 7.21 16.25
C SER A 58 -9.27 8.01 15.62
N ASP A 59 -8.37 7.37 14.88
CA ASP A 59 -7.14 7.98 14.39
C ASP A 59 -7.34 8.62 13.01
N LEU A 60 -8.55 8.53 12.45
CA LEU A 60 -8.95 9.25 11.24
C LEU A 60 -9.16 10.73 11.57
N ARG A 61 -8.85 11.61 10.62
CA ARG A 61 -8.74 13.06 10.87
C ARG A 61 -10.02 13.66 11.43
N TYR A 62 -11.18 13.32 10.85
CA TYR A 62 -12.46 13.86 11.30
C TYR A 62 -12.93 13.22 12.61
N ALA A 63 -12.50 11.99 12.90
CA ALA A 63 -12.78 11.35 14.19
C ALA A 63 -12.00 12.04 15.32
N MET A 64 -10.71 12.32 15.10
CA MET A 64 -9.88 13.12 16.03
C MET A 64 -10.46 14.52 16.22
N LEU A 65 -10.84 15.19 15.12
CA LEU A 65 -11.44 16.53 15.19
C LEU A 65 -12.74 16.53 16.02
N ASN A 66 -13.60 15.52 15.82
CA ASN A 66 -14.84 15.38 16.58
C ASN A 66 -14.55 15.14 18.08
N GLN A 67 -13.54 14.35 18.42
CA GLN A 67 -13.11 14.14 19.81
C GLN A 67 -12.63 15.44 20.46
N HIS A 68 -11.81 16.24 19.76
CA HIS A 68 -11.38 17.55 20.28
C HIS A 68 -12.55 18.52 20.47
N LEU A 69 -13.52 18.53 19.57
CA LEU A 69 -14.69 19.38 19.71
C LEU A 69 -15.58 18.98 20.88
N ILE A 70 -15.75 17.67 21.13
CA ILE A 70 -16.42 17.17 22.33
C ILE A 70 -15.70 17.69 23.59
N GLN A 71 -14.37 17.59 23.64
CA GLN A 71 -13.58 18.07 24.78
C GLN A 71 -13.74 19.58 25.00
N ILE A 72 -13.68 20.39 23.94
CA ILE A 72 -13.89 21.84 24.04
C ILE A 72 -15.30 22.15 24.55
N SER A 73 -16.33 21.46 24.04
CA SER A 73 -17.72 21.67 24.43
C SER A 73 -18.01 21.32 25.91
N GLN A 74 -17.14 20.51 26.54
CA GLN A 74 -17.23 20.20 27.96
C GLN A 74 -16.60 21.30 28.84
N LEU A 75 -15.70 22.12 28.26
CA LEU A 75 -15.02 23.21 28.96
C LEU A 75 -15.76 24.55 28.84
N THR A 76 -16.58 24.71 27.80
CA THR A 76 -17.44 25.87 27.57
C THR A 76 -18.90 25.51 27.86
N SER A 77 -19.78 26.49 28.13
CA SER A 77 -21.22 26.21 28.12
C SER A 77 -21.63 25.62 26.77
N PRO A 78 -22.63 24.72 26.70
CA PRO A 78 -23.00 24.02 25.47
C PRO A 78 -23.46 25.04 24.43
N ASP A 79 -22.54 25.41 23.56
CA ASP A 79 -22.76 26.39 22.52
C ASP A 79 -23.64 25.77 21.43
N SER A 80 -24.59 26.56 20.92
CA SER A 80 -25.38 26.25 19.73
C SER A 80 -24.52 25.79 18.54
N LEU A 81 -23.27 26.27 18.51
CA LEU A 81 -22.21 25.88 17.58
C LEU A 81 -21.92 24.38 17.62
N PHE A 82 -21.85 23.73 18.79
CA PHE A 82 -21.58 22.30 18.84
C PHE A 82 -22.75 21.47 18.24
N THR A 83 -23.99 21.89 18.52
CA THR A 83 -25.19 21.26 17.96
C THR A 83 -25.26 21.41 16.44
N GLU A 84 -24.80 22.53 15.90
CA GLU A 84 -24.76 22.80 14.45
C GLU A 84 -23.64 22.03 13.73
N PHE A 85 -22.45 21.92 14.34
CA PHE A 85 -21.27 21.33 13.70
C PHE A 85 -21.25 19.80 13.77
N ARG A 86 -21.79 19.22 14.85
CA ARG A 86 -21.77 17.78 15.09
C ARG A 86 -22.26 16.94 13.90
N PRO A 87 -23.45 17.16 13.31
CA PRO A 87 -23.93 16.33 12.19
C PRO A 87 -23.03 16.43 10.95
N ILE A 88 -22.38 17.58 10.73
CA ILE A 88 -21.46 17.79 9.60
C ILE A 88 -20.20 16.95 9.79
N LEU A 89 -19.64 16.95 11.00
CA LEU A 89 -18.46 16.13 11.33
C LEU A 89 -18.77 14.64 11.32
N GLU A 90 -19.93 14.23 11.83
CA GLU A 90 -20.37 12.84 11.74
C GLU A 90 -20.51 12.40 10.27
N ALA A 91 -20.98 13.28 9.38
CA ALA A 91 -21.01 13.01 7.94
C ALA A 91 -19.59 12.90 7.34
N ALA A 92 -18.69 13.82 7.67
CA ALA A 92 -17.30 13.80 7.21
C ALA A 92 -16.54 12.55 7.69
N MET A 93 -16.76 12.13 8.94
CA MET A 93 -16.22 10.89 9.50
C MET A 93 -16.68 9.65 8.75
N ARG A 94 -17.97 9.58 8.37
CA ARG A 94 -18.50 8.46 7.57
C ARG A 94 -17.81 8.37 6.21
N VAL A 95 -17.72 9.49 5.50
CA VAL A 95 -17.05 9.58 4.20
C VAL A 95 -15.57 9.20 4.31
N GLU A 96 -14.84 9.76 5.29
CA GLU A 96 -13.43 9.42 5.47
C GLU A 96 -13.22 7.95 5.82
N THR A 97 -14.07 7.37 6.66
CA THR A 97 -13.99 5.94 7.00
C THR A 97 -14.22 5.07 5.77
N GLU A 98 -15.24 5.37 4.96
CA GLU A 98 -15.55 4.59 3.76
C GLU A 98 -14.43 4.68 2.72
N CYS A 99 -13.99 5.89 2.40
CA CYS A 99 -12.92 6.14 1.43
C CYS A 99 -11.60 5.53 1.90
N TYR A 100 -11.25 5.64 3.19
CA TYR A 100 -10.07 4.99 3.75
C TYR A 100 -10.13 3.46 3.55
N GLN A 101 -11.26 2.81 3.87
CA GLN A 101 -11.38 1.35 3.70
C GLN A 101 -11.37 0.91 2.23
N LEU A 102 -11.86 1.74 1.31
CA LEU A 102 -11.78 1.47 -0.11
C LEU A 102 -10.34 1.64 -0.62
N MET A 103 -9.68 2.76 -0.32
CA MET A 103 -8.28 3.00 -0.69
C MET A 103 -7.37 1.89 -0.14
N LYS A 104 -7.52 1.51 1.13
CA LYS A 104 -6.78 0.40 1.75
C LYS A 104 -6.91 -0.90 0.95
N ARG A 105 -8.13 -1.24 0.53
CA ARG A 105 -8.40 -2.43 -0.29
C ARG A 105 -7.71 -2.39 -1.65
N HIS A 106 -7.69 -1.23 -2.32
CA HIS A 106 -6.97 -1.10 -3.58
C HIS A 106 -5.44 -1.13 -3.38
N LEU A 107 -4.96 -0.49 -2.30
CA LEU A 107 -3.54 -0.43 -1.96
C LEU A 107 -2.96 -1.78 -1.48
N GLN A 108 -3.82 -2.72 -1.06
CA GLN A 108 -3.44 -4.09 -0.68
C GLN A 108 -2.58 -4.78 -1.74
N VAL A 109 -2.86 -4.52 -3.03
CA VAL A 109 -2.09 -5.14 -4.13
C VAL A 109 -0.61 -4.77 -4.07
N PHE A 110 -0.28 -3.51 -3.72
CA PHE A 110 1.11 -3.08 -3.57
C PHE A 110 1.73 -3.63 -2.30
N PHE A 111 0.97 -3.64 -1.21
CA PHE A 111 1.43 -4.22 0.06
C PHE A 111 1.80 -5.69 -0.14
N ASP A 112 0.92 -6.48 -0.76
CA ASP A 112 1.15 -7.90 -1.07
C ASP A 112 2.33 -8.08 -2.02
N PHE A 113 2.46 -7.19 -3.01
CA PHE A 113 3.59 -7.20 -3.92
C PHE A 113 4.90 -7.07 -3.14
N PHE A 114 5.06 -6.05 -2.30
CA PHE A 114 6.29 -5.83 -1.54
C PHE A 114 6.50 -6.86 -0.41
N ASN A 115 5.43 -7.38 0.20
CA ASN A 115 5.49 -8.29 1.34
C ASN A 115 5.31 -9.78 0.98
N ASN A 116 5.42 -10.17 -0.28
CA ASN A 116 5.31 -11.58 -0.70
C ASN A 116 6.51 -12.48 -0.26
N GLY A 117 7.50 -11.91 0.42
CA GLY A 117 8.70 -12.61 0.88
C GLY A 117 9.58 -13.11 -0.26
N TYR A 118 9.67 -12.36 -1.36
CA TYR A 118 10.56 -12.63 -2.48
C TYR A 118 12.04 -12.65 -2.05
N ASP A 119 12.51 -11.59 -1.39
CA ASP A 119 13.92 -11.43 -0.98
C ASP A 119 14.43 -12.57 -0.07
N PRO A 120 13.73 -12.97 1.02
CA PRO A 120 14.19 -14.09 1.83
C PRO A 120 14.19 -15.41 1.06
N LYS A 121 13.22 -15.67 0.17
CA LYS A 121 13.21 -16.87 -0.67
C LYS A 121 14.36 -16.90 -1.68
N LYS A 122 14.69 -15.73 -2.24
CA LYS A 122 15.82 -15.56 -3.16
C LYS A 122 17.15 -15.82 -2.45
N ALA A 123 17.35 -15.27 -1.26
CA ALA A 123 18.53 -15.52 -0.45
C ALA A 123 18.63 -17.01 -0.05
N GLU A 124 17.51 -17.63 0.32
CA GLU A 124 17.47 -19.02 0.73
C GLU A 124 17.86 -19.95 -0.44
N ILE A 125 17.25 -19.80 -1.62
CA ILE A 125 17.56 -20.67 -2.77
C ILE A 125 19.02 -20.53 -3.23
N ALA A 126 19.61 -19.33 -3.10
CA ALA A 126 21.03 -19.11 -3.38
C ALA A 126 21.94 -19.92 -2.46
N SER A 127 21.57 -20.08 -1.18
CA SER A 127 22.36 -20.86 -0.23
C SER A 127 22.21 -22.37 -0.43
N LEU A 128 21.05 -22.83 -0.92
CA LEU A 128 20.80 -24.25 -1.17
C LEU A 128 21.48 -24.78 -2.43
N GLY A 129 21.69 -23.96 -3.46
CA GLY A 129 22.32 -24.38 -4.72
C GLY A 129 23.68 -25.07 -4.52
N PRO A 130 24.67 -24.42 -3.88
CA PRO A 130 25.97 -25.02 -3.60
C PRO A 130 25.90 -26.27 -2.71
N ARG A 131 24.98 -26.30 -1.74
CA ARG A 131 24.79 -27.44 -0.84
C ARG A 131 24.26 -28.65 -1.58
N LEU A 132 23.30 -28.45 -2.48
CA LEU A 132 22.76 -29.51 -3.32
C LEU A 132 23.81 -30.04 -4.32
N GLU A 133 24.63 -29.15 -4.89
CA GLU A 133 25.76 -29.56 -5.72
C GLU A 133 26.80 -30.40 -4.96
N TYR A 134 27.08 -30.03 -3.70
CA TYR A 134 27.98 -30.81 -2.86
C TYR A 134 27.46 -32.24 -2.68
N PHE A 135 26.17 -32.41 -2.39
CA PHE A 135 25.58 -33.75 -2.30
C PHE A 135 25.61 -34.51 -3.62
N GLN A 136 25.36 -33.84 -4.75
CA GLN A 136 25.41 -34.47 -6.07
C GLN A 136 26.82 -34.95 -6.45
N LYS A 137 27.86 -34.19 -6.07
CA LYS A 137 29.27 -34.54 -6.33
C LYS A 137 29.79 -35.64 -5.42
N ASN A 138 29.42 -35.61 -4.14
CA ASN A 138 29.97 -36.54 -3.13
C ASN A 138 29.11 -37.78 -2.89
N ARG A 139 27.89 -37.84 -3.44
CA ARG A 139 26.94 -38.97 -3.39
C ARG A 139 26.93 -39.68 -2.02
N PRO A 140 26.26 -39.10 -1.01
CA PRO A 140 26.26 -39.64 0.34
C PRO A 140 25.76 -41.08 0.37
N THR A 141 26.44 -41.93 1.14
CA THR A 141 26.07 -43.33 1.40
C THR A 141 25.49 -43.53 2.79
N ASP A 142 25.70 -42.57 3.68
CA ASP A 142 25.18 -42.57 5.05
C ASP A 142 23.68 -42.20 5.07
N PRO A 143 22.82 -42.95 5.80
CA PRO A 143 21.39 -42.67 5.86
C PRO A 143 21.01 -41.27 6.33
N GLU A 144 21.75 -40.67 7.26
CA GLU A 144 21.45 -39.32 7.77
C GLU A 144 21.74 -38.26 6.70
N GLN A 145 22.88 -38.40 5.99
CA GLN A 145 23.25 -37.52 4.90
C GLN A 145 22.30 -37.65 3.69
N ILE A 146 21.78 -38.85 3.42
CA ILE A 146 20.76 -39.07 2.38
C ILE A 146 19.47 -38.32 2.75
N GLN A 147 18.99 -38.44 4.00
CA GLN A 147 17.81 -37.69 4.45
C GLN A 147 18.00 -36.17 4.38
N GLU A 148 19.21 -35.68 4.69
CA GLU A 148 19.54 -34.27 4.56
C GLU A 148 19.51 -33.80 3.11
N MET A 149 20.10 -34.58 2.19
CA MET A 149 20.05 -34.32 0.75
C MET A 149 18.61 -34.24 0.24
N ASP A 150 17.74 -35.16 0.66
CA ASP A 150 16.33 -35.17 0.27
C ASP A 150 15.60 -33.91 0.75
N LYS A 151 15.83 -33.50 2.01
CA LYS A 151 15.27 -32.25 2.56
C LYS A 151 15.73 -31.03 1.77
N VAL A 152 17.04 -30.93 1.47
CA VAL A 152 17.61 -29.82 0.70
C VAL A 152 17.04 -29.80 -0.72
N THR A 153 16.92 -30.97 -1.37
CA THR A 153 16.35 -31.10 -2.72
C THR A 153 14.89 -30.67 -2.77
N SER A 154 14.09 -31.11 -1.79
CA SER A 154 12.68 -30.73 -1.67
C SER A 154 12.55 -29.22 -1.50
N ARG A 155 13.30 -28.64 -0.56
CA ARG A 155 13.25 -27.20 -0.29
C ARG A 155 13.71 -26.35 -1.47
N PHE A 156 14.77 -26.79 -2.15
CA PHE A 156 15.25 -26.13 -3.38
C PHE A 156 14.17 -26.09 -4.46
N THR A 157 13.49 -27.22 -4.69
CA THR A 157 12.43 -27.34 -5.70
C THR A 157 11.21 -26.50 -5.34
N GLU A 158 10.82 -26.46 -4.07
CA GLU A 158 9.74 -25.60 -3.56
C GLU A 158 10.04 -24.12 -3.80
N LEU A 159 11.23 -23.66 -3.42
CA LEU A 159 11.64 -22.26 -3.58
C LEU A 159 11.73 -21.88 -5.06
N GLN A 160 12.28 -22.76 -5.90
CA GLN A 160 12.35 -22.52 -7.34
C GLN A 160 10.95 -22.30 -7.92
N ARG A 161 9.98 -23.17 -7.56
CA ARG A 161 8.58 -23.03 -7.99
C ARG A 161 7.93 -21.77 -7.45
N ALA A 162 8.16 -21.45 -6.17
CA ALA A 162 7.59 -20.26 -5.54
C ALA A 162 8.09 -18.96 -6.21
N LEU A 163 9.40 -18.83 -6.42
CA LEU A 163 10.00 -17.69 -7.09
C LEU A 163 9.55 -17.58 -8.56
N LYS A 164 9.46 -18.71 -9.28
CA LYS A 164 8.91 -18.72 -10.64
C LYS A 164 7.46 -18.24 -10.69
N ARG A 165 6.61 -18.68 -9.77
CA ARG A 165 5.22 -18.21 -9.70
C ARG A 165 5.11 -16.70 -9.47
N MET A 166 6.01 -16.13 -8.66
CA MET A 166 6.04 -14.68 -8.42
C MET A 166 6.35 -13.86 -9.68
N ILE A 167 7.11 -14.43 -10.62
CA ILE A 167 7.51 -13.75 -11.87
C ILE A 167 6.75 -14.23 -13.11
N GLN A 168 5.92 -15.29 -13.00
CA GLN A 168 5.28 -16.00 -14.11
C GLN A 168 4.42 -15.12 -15.03
N GLY A 169 3.82 -14.05 -14.50
CA GLY A 169 3.02 -13.09 -15.27
C GLY A 169 3.83 -12.04 -16.03
N GLY A 170 5.15 -11.98 -15.79
CA GLY A 170 6.02 -10.92 -16.30
C GLY A 170 5.79 -9.57 -15.61
N VAL A 171 6.80 -8.71 -15.70
CA VAL A 171 6.78 -7.39 -15.08
C VAL A 171 5.71 -6.48 -15.69
N GLU A 172 5.45 -6.60 -16.98
CA GLU A 172 4.45 -5.79 -17.69
C GLU A 172 3.04 -6.01 -17.13
N SER A 173 2.66 -7.26 -16.84
CA SER A 173 1.35 -7.57 -16.24
C SER A 173 1.21 -6.97 -14.84
N ILE A 174 2.28 -7.05 -14.04
CA ILE A 174 2.33 -6.45 -12.70
C ILE A 174 2.21 -4.93 -12.79
N GLN A 175 2.95 -4.29 -13.70
CA GLN A 175 2.88 -2.85 -13.95
C GLN A 175 1.47 -2.41 -14.35
N GLN A 176 0.82 -3.15 -15.25
CA GLN A 176 -0.56 -2.85 -15.65
C GLN A 176 -1.55 -3.00 -14.49
N ALA A 177 -1.39 -4.02 -13.65
CA ALA A 177 -2.20 -4.19 -12.45
C ALA A 177 -1.98 -3.03 -11.46
N HIS A 178 -0.73 -2.63 -11.24
CA HIS A 178 -0.35 -1.49 -10.39
C HIS A 178 -0.94 -0.17 -10.91
N LEU A 179 -0.77 0.13 -12.19
CA LEU A 179 -1.33 1.34 -12.82
C LEU A 179 -2.86 1.39 -12.72
N ARG A 180 -3.53 0.24 -12.83
CA ARG A 180 -4.98 0.15 -12.63
C ARG A 180 -5.35 0.49 -11.19
N LYS A 181 -4.65 -0.09 -10.21
CA LYS A 181 -4.90 0.19 -8.79
C LYS A 181 -4.60 1.64 -8.40
N ILE A 182 -3.57 2.26 -8.98
CA ILE A 182 -3.31 3.69 -8.78
C ILE A 182 -4.52 4.51 -9.23
N ARG A 183 -5.07 4.25 -10.42
CA ARG A 183 -6.25 4.96 -10.92
C ARG A 183 -7.46 4.78 -10.01
N GLU A 184 -7.74 3.54 -9.61
CA GLU A 184 -8.86 3.25 -8.69
C GLU A 184 -8.70 3.99 -7.35
N VAL A 185 -7.48 4.08 -6.81
CA VAL A 185 -7.19 4.85 -5.59
C VAL A 185 -7.42 6.34 -5.79
N MET A 186 -6.95 6.90 -6.91
CA MET A 186 -7.13 8.32 -7.23
C MET A 186 -8.62 8.67 -7.38
N GLU A 187 -9.42 7.81 -8.02
CA GLU A 187 -10.87 8.01 -8.14
C GLU A 187 -11.57 8.03 -6.76
N VAL A 188 -11.15 7.15 -5.83
CA VAL A 188 -11.68 7.17 -4.46
C VAL A 188 -11.26 8.44 -3.71
N TYR A 189 -10.02 8.89 -3.90
CA TYR A 189 -9.50 10.11 -3.29
C TYR A 189 -10.23 11.37 -3.81
N GLU A 190 -10.44 11.48 -5.12
CA GLU A 190 -11.19 12.57 -5.75
C GLU A 190 -12.64 12.58 -5.24
N ARG A 191 -13.30 11.43 -5.20
CA ARG A 191 -14.66 11.30 -4.64
C ARG A 191 -14.71 11.72 -3.19
N GLN A 192 -13.72 11.35 -2.38
CA GLN A 192 -13.62 11.79 -1.00
C GLN A 192 -13.58 13.31 -0.92
N HIS A 193 -12.73 13.94 -1.74
CA HIS A 193 -12.59 15.39 -1.78
C HIS A 193 -13.90 16.10 -2.17
N GLU A 194 -14.58 15.63 -3.21
CA GLU A 194 -15.87 16.17 -3.66
C GLU A 194 -16.96 16.05 -2.59
N GLN A 195 -17.08 14.88 -1.96
CA GLN A 195 -18.07 14.65 -0.90
C GLN A 195 -17.79 15.54 0.32
N LEU A 196 -16.53 15.69 0.72
CA LEU A 196 -16.15 16.59 1.80
C LEU A 196 -16.45 18.05 1.43
N ALA A 197 -16.19 18.48 0.19
CA ALA A 197 -16.54 19.83 -0.25
C ALA A 197 -18.04 20.12 -0.14
N LEU A 198 -18.91 19.15 -0.45
CA LEU A 198 -20.36 19.26 -0.27
C LEU A 198 -20.76 19.30 1.21
N ILE A 199 -20.19 18.42 2.04
CA ILE A 199 -20.45 18.34 3.48
C ILE A 199 -20.09 19.66 4.17
N PHE A 200 -18.96 20.27 3.79
CA PHE A 200 -18.49 21.53 4.36
C PHE A 200 -18.99 22.78 3.62
N ALA A 201 -19.77 22.65 2.54
CA ALA A 201 -20.30 23.80 1.80
C ALA A 201 -21.06 24.83 2.66
N PRO A 202 -21.87 24.43 3.68
CA PRO A 202 -22.53 25.39 4.57
C PRO A 202 -21.56 26.34 5.29
N PHE A 203 -20.34 25.90 5.61
CA PHE A 203 -19.32 26.76 6.25
C PHE A 203 -18.78 27.85 5.35
N LYS A 204 -18.69 27.58 4.05
CA LYS A 204 -18.23 28.58 3.08
C LYS A 204 -19.18 29.78 3.01
N ILE A 205 -20.47 29.56 3.25
CA ILE A 205 -21.50 30.60 3.29
C ILE A 205 -21.52 31.33 4.64
N ALA A 206 -21.25 30.62 5.75
CA ALA A 206 -21.22 31.21 7.10
C ALA A 206 -20.01 32.14 7.33
N LEU A 207 -18.87 31.89 6.66
CA LEU A 207 -17.64 32.68 6.79
C LEU A 207 -17.55 33.89 5.83
N THR A 208 -18.44 33.99 4.84
CA THR A 208 -18.55 35.21 4.04
C THR A 208 -19.06 36.35 4.93
N PRO A 209 -18.30 37.45 5.11
CA PRO A 209 -18.76 38.57 5.91
C PRO A 209 -20.09 39.06 5.35
N ARG A 210 -21.15 39.08 6.18
CA ARG A 210 -22.34 39.86 5.86
C ARG A 210 -21.88 41.30 5.68
N ARG A 211 -21.88 41.80 4.44
CA ARG A 211 -21.77 43.23 4.16
C ARG A 211 -22.87 43.90 4.97
N ASN A 212 -22.50 44.63 6.02
CA ASN A 212 -23.43 45.43 6.77
C ASN A 212 -23.86 46.60 5.87
N ASP A 213 -25.01 46.48 5.19
CA ASP A 213 -25.65 47.56 4.41
C ASP A 213 -26.22 48.68 5.31
N ARG A 214 -25.55 48.98 6.44
CA ARG A 214 -25.96 50.01 7.40
C ARG A 214 -25.29 51.37 7.17
N THR A 215 -24.28 51.46 6.32
CA THR A 215 -23.55 52.72 6.06
C THR A 215 -24.07 53.54 4.87
N GLU A 216 -24.99 53.03 4.04
CA GLU A 216 -25.50 53.79 2.88
C GLU A 216 -26.74 54.67 3.16
N ARG A 217 -27.39 54.55 4.33
CA ARG A 217 -28.58 55.36 4.66
C ARG A 217 -28.29 56.68 5.39
N GLU A 218 -27.07 56.90 5.87
CA GLU A 218 -26.72 58.17 6.54
C GLU A 218 -26.10 59.21 5.60
N GLY A 219 -25.58 58.80 4.43
CA GLY A 219 -25.01 59.71 3.42
C GLY A 219 -26.03 60.49 2.60
N LYS A 220 -27.31 60.07 2.55
CA LYS A 220 -28.36 60.72 1.72
C LYS A 220 -29.17 61.81 2.44
N LYS A 221 -28.86 62.14 3.70
CA LYS A 221 -29.52 63.24 4.44
C LYS A 221 -28.69 64.54 4.50
N ARG A 222 -27.55 64.61 3.82
CA ARG A 222 -26.73 65.83 3.75
C ARG A 222 -26.34 66.17 2.31
N THR A 223 -27.33 66.57 1.53
CA THR A 223 -27.12 67.49 0.41
C THR A 223 -28.34 68.39 0.34
N LYS A 224 -28.08 69.68 0.56
CA LYS A 224 -29.00 70.80 0.38
C LYS A 224 -29.47 70.88 -1.07
#